data_AF-A0A3C1P4U4-F1
#
_entry.id   AF-A0A3C1P4U4-F1
#
_cell.length_a   1.000
_cell.length_b   1.000
_cell.length_c   1.000
_cell.angle_alpha   90.00
_cell.angle_beta   90.00
_cell.angle_gamma   90.00
#
_symmetry.space_group_name_H-M   'P 1'
#
loop_
_entity.id
_entity.type
_entity.pdbx_description
1 polymer ?
#
loop_
_entity_poly.entity_id
_entity_poly.type
_entity_poly.pdbx_seq_one_letter_code
_entity_poly.pdbx_strand_id
1 'polypeptide(L)'
;MTAARASRLDNRPSSGGVARLARVTNDRTGSRGGKKKPPGSAPVVRRRRPKEETRELLLQEAEDLLVERLAQGSDTLNPLAALRITDVLRSINERHSDESRMTTGAAYQIWESQTDFQDELYDRIMRKVSVPWEARVRESMNAAMAAGLPLEDVLCALGDAPTPAREKVELTLAAGLSAFVSPARIRRAEKRANAEFVRVLGGMIEEALEYGGRRMRPELTIPDIVWLIEAVGVGTNLRERSHPELVRRADSEGRQIVDLALVGIVMVMTEAIPGRRSPRRRRSS
;
A
#
# COMPACT_ATOMS: atom_id res chain seq x y z
N MET A 1 50.87 20.53 24.75
CA MET A 1 50.43 21.92 25.00
C MET A 1 48.91 21.90 25.01
N THR A 2 48.31 21.78 26.21
CA THR A 2 47.65 22.85 26.99
C THR A 2 46.14 22.84 26.65
N ALA A 3 45.21 22.30 27.46
CA ALA A 3 44.73 22.83 28.75
C ALA A 3 44.26 24.30 28.63
N ALA A 4 43.16 24.81 29.19
CA ALA A 4 42.02 24.27 29.95
C ALA A 4 40.80 25.22 29.67
N ARG A 5 39.66 25.29 30.38
CA ARG A 5 39.21 24.70 31.67
C ARG A 5 37.67 24.64 31.70
N ALA A 6 37.15 23.84 32.63
CA ALA A 6 35.74 23.80 33.06
C ALA A 6 35.28 25.07 33.80
N SER A 7 33.95 25.26 33.87
CA SER A 7 33.26 25.85 35.04
C SER A 7 31.90 25.18 35.25
N ARG A 8 31.72 24.59 36.44
CA ARG A 8 30.39 24.27 37.00
C ARG A 8 29.81 25.53 37.65
N LEU A 9 28.50 25.58 37.85
CA LEU A 9 27.93 26.19 39.06
C LEU A 9 26.58 25.55 39.37
N ASP A 10 26.45 25.01 40.58
CA ASP A 10 25.19 24.56 41.18
C ASP A 10 24.27 25.75 41.51
N ASN A 11 22.96 25.52 41.58
CA ASN A 11 22.14 26.11 42.64
C ASN A 11 20.75 25.43 42.80
N ARG A 12 20.56 24.79 43.96
CA ARG A 12 19.27 24.62 44.66
C ARG A 12 19.43 25.27 46.04
N PRO A 13 18.41 25.95 46.57
CA PRO A 13 17.54 25.34 47.59
C PRO A 13 16.04 25.57 47.27
N SER A 14 15.09 24.68 47.60
CA SER A 14 14.59 24.21 48.92
C SER A 14 13.53 25.13 49.56
N SER A 15 12.73 24.57 50.49
CA SER A 15 11.39 25.02 50.96
C SER A 15 10.27 24.87 49.91
N GLY A 16 9.02 24.54 50.27
CA GLY A 16 8.46 24.19 51.58
C GLY A 16 6.96 24.53 51.61
N GLY A 17 6.09 23.63 52.09
CA GLY A 17 4.65 23.93 52.17
C GLY A 17 3.74 22.71 52.12
N VAL A 18 3.42 22.16 53.28
CA VAL A 18 2.32 21.18 53.44
C VAL A 18 1.02 21.94 53.62
N ALA A 19 0.00 21.65 52.82
CA ALA A 19 -1.39 22.03 53.09
C ALA A 19 -2.31 20.86 52.77
N ARG A 20 -3.27 20.60 53.66
CA ARG A 20 -4.11 19.40 53.75
C ARG A 20 -5.58 19.83 53.78
N LEU A 21 -6.49 18.90 53.44
CA LEU A 21 -7.96 19.01 53.56
C LEU A 21 -8.60 19.90 52.46
N ALA A 22 -9.84 19.63 52.02
CA ALA A 22 -10.86 18.77 52.63
C ALA A 22 -11.49 17.75 51.67
N ARG A 23 -11.61 16.49 52.12
CA ARG A 23 -12.69 15.59 51.68
C ARG A 23 -13.89 15.84 52.58
N VAL A 24 -14.97 16.38 52.04
CA VAL A 24 -16.29 16.38 52.69
C VAL A 24 -17.07 15.19 52.12
N THR A 25 -17.04 14.07 52.82
CA THR A 25 -17.95 12.93 52.56
C THR A 25 -19.29 13.24 53.23
N ASN A 26 -20.28 13.62 52.43
CA ASN A 26 -21.61 14.00 52.91
C ASN A 26 -22.57 12.82 52.77
N ASP A 27 -22.54 11.90 53.74
CA ASP A 27 -23.54 10.82 53.84
C ASP A 27 -24.80 11.36 54.52
N ARG A 28 -25.84 11.59 53.72
CA ARG A 28 -27.21 11.79 54.21
C ARG A 28 -28.20 10.96 53.40
N THR A 29 -28.67 9.90 54.03
CA THR A 29 -29.79 9.08 53.60
C THR A 29 -31.10 9.87 53.63
N GLY A 30 -31.93 9.67 52.61
CA GLY A 30 -33.36 10.01 52.62
C GLY A 30 -33.76 11.38 52.06
N SER A 31 -34.28 11.37 50.82
CA SER A 31 -35.68 11.77 50.59
C SER A 31 -36.17 11.36 49.19
N ARG A 32 -37.45 10.97 49.09
CA ARG A 32 -38.11 10.65 47.82
C ARG A 32 -38.41 11.95 47.05
N GLY A 33 -37.86 12.09 45.85
CA GLY A 33 -38.13 13.24 44.97
C GLY A 33 -38.20 12.82 43.50
N GLY A 34 -39.33 12.24 43.08
CA GLY A 34 -39.51 11.75 41.72
C GLY A 34 -39.60 12.89 40.68
N LYS A 35 -38.49 13.22 40.03
CA LYS A 35 -38.49 14.06 38.82
C LYS A 35 -38.99 13.22 37.64
N LYS A 36 -40.22 13.50 37.19
CA LYS A 36 -40.78 12.95 35.93
C LYS A 36 -39.84 13.30 34.77
N LYS A 37 -39.37 12.28 34.05
CA LYS A 37 -38.61 12.41 32.80
C LYS A 37 -39.58 12.89 31.70
N PRO A 38 -39.25 13.87 30.85
CA PRO A 38 -40.12 14.27 29.76
C PRO A 38 -40.26 13.12 28.74
N PRO A 39 -41.48 12.81 28.26
CA PRO A 39 -41.69 11.81 27.22
C PRO A 39 -41.37 12.43 25.86
N GLY A 40 -40.39 11.88 25.11
CA GLY A 40 -40.09 12.43 23.79
C GLY A 40 -38.79 11.98 23.10
N SER A 41 -37.81 11.42 23.83
CA SER A 41 -36.68 10.75 23.19
C SER A 41 -36.88 9.25 23.17
N ALA A 42 -37.26 8.72 21.99
CA ALA A 42 -37.08 7.30 21.72
C ALA A 42 -35.60 6.94 21.97
N PRO A 43 -35.29 5.79 22.57
CA PRO A 43 -33.90 5.36 22.66
C PRO A 43 -33.36 5.21 21.25
N VAL A 44 -32.36 6.01 20.88
CA VAL A 44 -31.60 5.80 19.66
C VAL A 44 -30.98 4.41 19.78
N VAL A 45 -31.57 3.44 19.10
CA VAL A 45 -31.07 2.06 19.04
C VAL A 45 -29.80 2.12 18.21
N ARG A 46 -28.68 2.44 18.86
CA ARG A 46 -27.35 2.40 18.24
C ARG A 46 -27.15 1.01 17.67
N ARG A 47 -27.27 0.90 16.34
CA ARG A 47 -27.01 -0.33 15.61
C ARG A 47 -25.59 -0.76 15.95
N ARG A 48 -25.45 -1.87 16.68
CA ARG A 48 -24.13 -2.39 17.04
C ARG A 48 -23.45 -2.84 15.74
N ARG A 49 -22.45 -2.07 15.30
CA ARG A 49 -21.66 -2.38 14.11
C ARG A 49 -21.13 -3.82 14.21
N PRO A 50 -21.29 -4.68 13.19
CA PRO A 50 -20.69 -6.02 13.16
C PRO A 50 -19.18 -5.96 13.35
N LYS A 51 -18.60 -7.05 13.90
CA LYS A 51 -17.14 -7.15 14.08
C LYS A 51 -16.40 -6.92 12.75
N GLU A 52 -16.90 -7.50 11.66
CA GLU A 52 -16.28 -7.40 10.34
C GLU A 52 -16.36 -6.00 9.73
N GLU A 53 -17.52 -5.33 9.82
CA GLU A 53 -17.66 -3.93 9.38
C GLU A 53 -16.74 -2.99 10.19
N THR A 54 -16.51 -3.31 11.47
CA THR A 54 -15.58 -2.57 12.36
C THR A 54 -14.12 -2.81 11.96
N ARG A 55 -13.77 -4.06 11.61
CA ARG A 55 -12.45 -4.47 11.14
C ARG A 55 -12.10 -3.80 9.81
N GLU A 56 -13.02 -3.89 8.85
CA GLU A 56 -12.84 -3.32 7.51
C GLU A 56 -12.66 -1.79 7.56
N LEU A 57 -13.49 -1.07 8.34
CA LEU A 57 -13.34 0.38 8.48
C LEU A 57 -12.01 0.77 9.15
N LEU A 58 -11.55 0.02 10.15
CA LEU A 58 -10.25 0.27 10.79
C LEU A 58 -9.08 0.01 9.84
N LEU A 59 -9.14 -1.06 9.04
CA LEU A 59 -8.10 -1.36 8.07
C LEU A 59 -8.09 -0.33 6.91
N GLN A 60 -9.26 0.13 6.46
CA GLN A 60 -9.37 1.15 5.42
C GLN A 60 -8.83 2.50 5.87
N GLU A 61 -9.28 3.03 7.02
CA GLU A 61 -8.76 4.31 7.54
C GLU A 61 -7.25 4.22 7.84
N ALA A 62 -6.77 3.06 8.31
CA ALA A 62 -5.35 2.84 8.55
C ALA A 62 -4.50 2.90 7.25
N GLU A 63 -5.02 2.33 6.17
CA GLU A 63 -4.44 2.41 4.84
C GLU A 63 -4.45 3.86 4.31
N ASP A 64 -5.58 4.56 4.43
CA ASP A 64 -5.74 5.95 4.02
C ASP A 64 -4.75 6.87 4.75
N LEU A 65 -4.60 6.73 6.07
CA LEU A 65 -3.61 7.48 6.86
C LEU A 65 -2.16 7.21 6.41
N LEU A 66 -1.82 5.98 5.98
CA LEU A 66 -0.48 5.67 5.47
C LEU A 66 -0.24 6.29 4.08
N VAL A 67 -1.24 6.21 3.19
CA VAL A 67 -1.21 6.83 1.86
C VAL A 67 -1.10 8.34 1.96
N GLU A 68 -1.90 8.99 2.82
CA GLU A 68 -1.84 10.42 3.09
C GLU A 68 -0.46 10.86 3.60
N ARG A 69 0.08 10.19 4.63
CA ARG A 69 1.41 10.49 5.19
C ARG A 69 2.53 10.35 4.15
N LEU A 70 2.46 9.33 3.29
CA LEU A 70 3.46 9.10 2.24
C LEU A 70 3.34 10.10 1.08
N ALA A 71 2.12 10.50 0.71
CA ALA A 71 1.86 11.54 -0.28
C ALA A 71 2.29 12.94 0.21
N GLN A 72 2.18 13.21 1.51
CA GLN A 72 2.65 14.44 2.16
C GLN A 72 4.17 14.47 2.42
N GLY A 73 4.92 13.41 2.06
CA GLY A 73 6.37 13.37 2.19
C GLY A 73 6.88 13.14 3.61
N SER A 74 6.19 12.34 4.43
CA SER A 74 6.63 12.06 5.81
C SER A 74 7.98 11.32 5.88
N ASP A 75 8.93 11.88 6.64
CA ASP A 75 10.27 11.30 6.94
C ASP A 75 10.24 10.07 7.88
N THR A 76 9.10 9.39 8.00
CA THR A 76 8.93 8.28 8.94
C THR A 76 9.63 7.02 8.44
N LEU A 77 10.76 6.67 9.07
CA LEU A 77 11.60 5.49 8.76
C LEU A 77 10.84 4.15 8.61
N ASN A 78 9.75 3.94 9.34
CA ASN A 78 8.87 2.79 9.15
C ASN A 78 7.40 3.20 9.36
N PRO A 79 6.63 3.42 8.27
CA PRO A 79 5.24 3.90 8.35
C PRO A 79 4.32 2.97 9.14
N LEU A 80 4.46 1.64 9.01
CA LEU A 80 3.66 0.67 9.77
C LEU A 80 3.95 0.75 11.27
N ALA A 81 5.23 0.78 11.67
CA ALA A 81 5.61 0.79 13.08
C ALA A 81 5.17 2.08 13.81
N ALA A 82 5.12 3.20 13.07
CA ALA A 82 4.64 4.48 13.58
C ALA A 82 3.11 4.61 13.65
N LEU A 83 2.35 3.77 12.93
CA LEU A 83 0.88 3.79 12.98
C LEU A 83 0.37 3.02 14.20
N ARG A 84 -0.29 3.70 15.14
CA ARG A 84 -0.99 3.08 16.27
C ARG A 84 -2.47 2.96 15.99
N ILE A 85 -3.10 1.88 16.48
CA ILE A 85 -4.55 1.67 16.36
C ILE A 85 -5.36 2.80 17.02
N THR A 86 -4.78 3.48 18.01
CA THR A 86 -5.34 4.69 18.65
C THR A 86 -5.38 5.91 17.72
N ASP A 87 -4.45 6.02 16.77
CA ASP A 87 -4.42 7.13 15.82
C ASP A 87 -5.50 6.95 14.76
N VAL A 88 -5.68 5.70 14.29
CA VAL A 88 -6.76 5.31 13.38
C VAL A 88 -8.12 5.57 14.03
N LEU A 89 -8.32 5.10 15.27
CA LEU A 89 -9.54 5.37 16.04
C LEU A 89 -9.80 6.87 16.25
N ARG A 90 -8.76 7.68 16.43
CA ARG A 90 -8.89 9.14 16.50
C ARG A 90 -9.41 9.69 15.16
N SER A 91 -8.75 9.34 14.05
CA SER A 91 -9.10 9.81 12.72
C SER A 91 -10.54 9.43 12.33
N ILE A 92 -10.98 8.18 12.56
CA ILE A 92 -12.39 7.77 12.34
C ILE A 92 -13.35 8.66 13.14
N ASN A 93 -13.07 8.90 14.43
CA ASN A 93 -13.94 9.68 15.31
C ASN A 93 -13.95 11.19 15.00
N GLU A 94 -12.92 11.69 14.31
CA GLU A 94 -12.83 13.08 13.82
C GLU A 94 -13.51 13.23 12.45
N ARG A 95 -13.38 12.25 11.55
CA ARG A 95 -13.93 12.25 10.19
C ARG A 95 -15.41 11.86 10.12
N HIS A 96 -15.92 11.06 11.06
CA HIS A 96 -17.31 10.57 11.06
C HIS A 96 -18.09 11.07 12.28
N SER A 97 -19.04 12.00 12.08
CA SER A 97 -19.81 12.60 13.16
C SER A 97 -20.93 11.70 13.73
N ASP A 98 -20.78 11.43 15.04
CA ASP A 98 -21.80 11.19 16.07
C ASP A 98 -22.64 9.90 16.19
N GLU A 99 -22.90 9.10 15.15
CA GLU A 99 -23.76 7.91 15.34
C GLU A 99 -23.03 6.61 15.78
N SER A 100 -21.72 6.50 15.59
CA SER A 100 -20.95 5.29 15.96
C SER A 100 -19.49 5.58 16.31
N ARG A 101 -19.26 6.37 17.36
CA ARG A 101 -17.90 6.58 17.90
C ARG A 101 -17.24 5.25 18.26
N MET A 102 -16.08 5.00 17.69
CA MET A 102 -15.32 3.77 17.89
C MET A 102 -14.41 3.86 19.11
N THR A 103 -14.35 2.77 19.88
CA THR A 103 -13.56 2.67 21.11
C THR A 103 -12.40 1.70 20.94
N THR A 104 -11.33 1.88 21.71
CA THR A 104 -10.21 0.94 21.78
C THR A 104 -10.65 -0.48 22.14
N GLY A 105 -11.65 -0.62 23.01
CA GLY A 105 -12.23 -1.92 23.38
C GLY A 105 -12.88 -2.67 22.21
N ALA A 106 -13.43 -1.98 21.20
CA ALA A 106 -13.94 -2.62 20.00
C ALA A 106 -12.79 -3.15 19.11
N ALA A 107 -11.67 -2.42 19.06
CA ALA A 107 -10.49 -2.81 18.29
C ALA A 107 -9.76 -4.02 18.92
N TYR A 108 -9.64 -4.07 20.25
CA TYR A 108 -9.07 -5.23 20.97
C TYR A 108 -9.95 -6.50 20.92
N GLN A 109 -11.21 -6.40 20.47
CA GLN A 109 -12.03 -7.59 20.16
C GLN A 109 -11.73 -8.16 18.76
N ILE A 110 -10.93 -7.46 17.95
CA ILE A 110 -10.54 -7.84 16.60
C ILE A 110 -9.11 -8.36 16.59
N TRP A 111 -8.17 -7.60 17.16
CA TRP A 111 -6.75 -7.95 17.25
C TRP A 111 -6.30 -8.06 18.70
N GLU A 112 -5.55 -9.11 19.02
CA GLU A 112 -4.98 -9.33 20.36
C GLU A 112 -3.84 -8.35 20.65
N SER A 113 -3.09 -7.95 19.62
CA SER A 113 -1.99 -7.00 19.72
C SER A 113 -1.94 -5.96 18.58
N GLN A 114 -1.16 -4.90 18.81
CA GLN A 114 -0.80 -3.92 17.79
C GLN A 114 -0.03 -4.55 16.61
N THR A 115 0.68 -5.66 16.85
CA THR A 115 1.41 -6.39 15.81
C THR A 115 0.45 -7.11 14.87
N ASP A 116 -0.59 -7.77 15.39
CA ASP A 116 -1.56 -8.51 14.57
C ASP A 116 -2.32 -7.56 13.62
N PHE A 117 -2.70 -6.38 14.13
CA PHE A 117 -3.26 -5.30 13.32
C PHE A 117 -2.30 -4.85 12.21
N GLN A 118 -1.00 -4.70 12.50
CA GLN A 118 0.01 -4.32 11.50
C GLN A 118 0.35 -5.44 10.51
N ASP A 119 0.33 -6.71 10.92
CA ASP A 119 0.51 -7.88 10.05
C ASP A 119 -0.68 -7.97 9.06
N GLU A 120 -1.91 -7.77 9.56
CA GLU A 120 -3.12 -7.80 8.74
C GLU A 120 -3.26 -6.59 7.80
N LEU A 121 -2.87 -5.38 8.25
CA LEU A 121 -2.82 -4.19 7.40
C LEU A 121 -1.79 -4.34 6.27
N TYR A 122 -0.63 -4.92 6.56
CA TYR A 122 0.40 -5.22 5.55
C TYR A 122 -0.11 -6.24 4.50
N ASP A 123 -0.75 -7.31 4.97
CA ASP A 123 -1.40 -8.33 4.12
C ASP A 123 -2.56 -7.76 3.28
N ARG A 124 -3.32 -6.80 3.80
CA ARG A 124 -4.31 -6.02 3.02
C ARG A 124 -3.63 -5.20 1.92
N ILE A 125 -2.62 -4.39 2.26
CA ILE A 125 -1.91 -3.52 1.30
C ILE A 125 -1.34 -4.38 0.16
N MET A 126 -0.69 -5.51 0.49
CA MET A 126 -0.11 -6.42 -0.51
C MET A 126 -1.16 -7.03 -1.45
N ARG A 127 -2.33 -7.43 -0.94
CA ARG A 127 -3.43 -7.85 -1.82
C ARG A 127 -3.88 -6.72 -2.74
N LYS A 128 -4.04 -5.50 -2.21
CA LYS A 128 -4.60 -4.37 -2.94
C LYS A 128 -3.71 -3.93 -4.11
N VAL A 129 -2.38 -3.94 -3.94
CA VAL A 129 -1.42 -3.55 -4.99
C VAL A 129 -1.11 -4.66 -6.00
N SER A 130 -1.51 -5.91 -5.72
CA SER A 130 -1.17 -7.08 -6.54
C SER A 130 -1.62 -6.91 -8.00
N VAL A 131 -2.93 -6.83 -8.25
CA VAL A 131 -3.51 -6.79 -9.61
C VAL A 131 -4.59 -5.71 -9.86
N PRO A 132 -4.56 -4.52 -9.20
CA PRO A 132 -5.57 -3.47 -9.42
C PRO A 132 -5.55 -2.92 -10.85
N TRP A 133 -4.43 -3.10 -11.54
CA TRP A 133 -4.15 -2.66 -12.90
C TRP A 133 -4.65 -3.64 -13.99
N GLU A 134 -5.08 -4.88 -13.64
CA GLU A 134 -5.34 -5.96 -14.60
C GLU A 134 -6.24 -5.51 -15.76
N ALA A 135 -7.45 -5.00 -15.47
CA ALA A 135 -8.43 -4.69 -16.50
C ALA A 135 -7.92 -3.64 -17.50
N ARG A 136 -7.28 -2.58 -16.98
CA ARG A 136 -6.73 -1.45 -17.75
C ARG A 136 -5.59 -1.88 -18.67
N VAL A 137 -4.69 -2.72 -18.15
CA VAL A 137 -3.56 -3.27 -18.91
C VAL A 137 -4.02 -4.28 -19.95
N ARG A 138 -4.95 -5.18 -19.59
CA ARG A 138 -5.53 -6.17 -20.51
C ARG A 138 -6.24 -5.50 -21.69
N GLU A 139 -7.00 -4.44 -21.43
CA GLU A 139 -7.65 -3.63 -22.47
C GLU A 139 -6.63 -3.03 -23.44
N SER A 140 -5.57 -2.41 -22.90
CA SER A 140 -4.45 -1.82 -23.66
C SER A 140 -3.76 -2.86 -24.58
N MET A 141 -3.37 -4.02 -24.03
CA MET A 141 -2.73 -5.09 -24.80
C MET A 141 -3.66 -5.69 -25.86
N ASN A 142 -4.94 -5.91 -25.52
CA ASN A 142 -5.93 -6.43 -26.46
C ASN A 142 -6.18 -5.47 -27.63
N ALA A 143 -6.21 -4.16 -27.37
CA ALA A 143 -6.32 -3.15 -28.42
C ALA A 143 -5.08 -3.16 -29.34
N ALA A 144 -3.87 -3.27 -28.78
CA ALA A 144 -2.63 -3.36 -29.55
C ALA A 144 -2.57 -4.63 -30.44
N MET A 145 -2.97 -5.79 -29.91
CA MET A 145 -3.06 -7.04 -30.67
C MET A 145 -4.14 -6.99 -31.76
N ALA A 146 -5.31 -6.43 -31.46
CA ALA A 146 -6.41 -6.27 -32.43
C ALA A 146 -6.04 -5.30 -33.57
N ALA A 147 -5.23 -4.28 -33.29
CA ALA A 147 -4.67 -3.36 -34.28
C ALA A 147 -3.56 -3.99 -35.15
N GLY A 148 -3.13 -5.23 -34.85
CA GLY A 148 -2.08 -5.93 -35.62
C GLY A 148 -0.68 -5.36 -35.39
N LEU A 149 -0.44 -4.72 -34.25
CA LEU A 149 0.85 -4.10 -33.93
C LEU A 149 1.96 -5.15 -33.74
N PRO A 150 3.24 -4.78 -33.95
CA PRO A 150 4.40 -5.60 -33.58
C PRO A 150 4.35 -6.06 -32.12
N LEU A 151 5.00 -7.18 -31.82
CA LEU A 151 5.07 -7.69 -30.43
C LEU A 151 5.70 -6.67 -29.49
N GLU A 152 6.74 -5.96 -29.94
CA GLU A 152 7.41 -4.90 -29.21
C GLU A 152 6.41 -3.85 -28.70
N ASP A 153 5.51 -3.42 -29.59
CA ASP A 153 4.52 -2.37 -29.31
C ASP A 153 3.35 -2.92 -28.46
N VAL A 154 2.98 -4.20 -28.61
CA VAL A 154 2.05 -4.92 -27.71
C VAL A 154 2.61 -5.06 -26.29
N LEU A 155 3.93 -5.22 -26.14
CA LEU A 155 4.58 -5.26 -24.82
C LEU A 155 4.67 -3.87 -24.19
N CYS A 156 4.90 -2.80 -24.97
CA CYS A 156 4.84 -1.41 -24.46
C CYS A 156 3.46 -1.08 -23.84
N ALA A 157 2.38 -1.67 -24.38
CA ALA A 157 1.02 -1.49 -23.88
C ALA A 157 0.82 -1.93 -22.39
N LEU A 158 1.74 -2.73 -21.81
CA LEU A 158 1.80 -3.02 -20.37
C LEU A 158 2.14 -1.76 -19.54
N GLY A 159 3.00 -0.88 -20.05
CA GLY A 159 3.46 0.36 -19.41
C GLY A 159 2.59 1.59 -19.71
N ASP A 160 1.96 1.64 -20.90
CA ASP A 160 1.15 2.79 -21.36
C ASP A 160 -0.14 3.01 -20.56
N ALA A 161 -0.62 1.98 -19.86
CA ALA A 161 -1.85 1.99 -19.05
C ALA A 161 -1.81 3.06 -17.94
N PRO A 162 -2.58 4.17 -18.01
CA PRO A 162 -2.43 5.29 -17.09
C PRO A 162 -2.69 4.89 -15.63
N THR A 163 -1.63 4.86 -14.82
CA THR A 163 -1.72 4.45 -13.41
C THR A 163 -2.17 5.61 -12.53
N PRO A 164 -3.31 5.51 -11.83
CA PRO A 164 -3.80 6.50 -10.88
C PRO A 164 -2.75 6.90 -9.85
N ALA A 165 -2.72 8.18 -9.48
CA ALA A 165 -1.78 8.71 -8.51
C ALA A 165 -1.82 7.96 -7.16
N ARG A 166 -3.00 7.49 -6.73
CA ARG A 166 -3.14 6.67 -5.53
C ARG A 166 -2.47 5.30 -5.68
N GLU A 167 -2.69 4.58 -6.78
CA GLU A 167 -2.02 3.29 -7.04
C GLU A 167 -0.50 3.44 -7.01
N LYS A 168 0.06 4.53 -7.57
CA LYS A 168 1.50 4.82 -7.48
C LYS A 168 2.01 4.96 -6.03
N VAL A 169 1.26 5.65 -5.17
CA VAL A 169 1.61 5.83 -3.75
C VAL A 169 1.45 4.53 -2.97
N GLU A 170 0.41 3.74 -3.25
CA GLU A 170 0.19 2.42 -2.65
C GLU A 170 1.29 1.43 -3.03
N LEU A 171 1.76 1.43 -4.28
CA LEU A 171 2.91 0.63 -4.72
C LEU A 171 4.21 1.06 -4.02
N THR A 172 4.48 2.36 -3.92
CA THR A 172 5.62 2.86 -3.13
C THR A 172 5.51 2.44 -1.65
N LEU A 173 4.30 2.51 -1.08
CA LEU A 173 4.06 2.08 0.30
C LEU A 173 4.39 0.59 0.44
N ALA A 174 3.83 -0.28 -0.40
CA ALA A 174 4.10 -1.72 -0.39
C ALA A 174 5.60 -2.03 -0.47
N ALA A 175 6.31 -1.45 -1.45
CA ALA A 175 7.75 -1.62 -1.62
C ALA A 175 8.55 -1.13 -0.40
N GLY A 176 8.20 0.03 0.15
CA GLY A 176 8.81 0.56 1.37
C GLY A 176 8.57 -0.33 2.59
N LEU A 177 7.38 -0.90 2.73
CA LEU A 177 7.06 -1.78 3.85
C LEU A 177 7.80 -3.12 3.75
N SER A 178 7.90 -3.73 2.56
CA SER A 178 8.70 -4.96 2.36
C SER A 178 10.19 -4.76 2.64
N ALA A 179 10.74 -3.54 2.51
CA ALA A 179 12.12 -3.25 2.90
C ALA A 179 12.38 -3.27 4.43
N PHE A 180 11.34 -3.13 5.27
CA PHE A 180 11.47 -3.00 6.74
C PHE A 180 10.80 -4.11 7.56
N VAL A 181 10.17 -5.11 6.92
CA VAL A 181 9.63 -6.31 7.60
C VAL A 181 10.56 -7.52 7.43
N SER A 182 10.44 -8.51 8.34
CA SER A 182 11.30 -9.70 8.27
C SER A 182 10.98 -10.58 7.06
N PRO A 183 11.97 -11.28 6.45
CA PRO A 183 11.72 -12.15 5.29
C PRO A 183 10.66 -13.22 5.50
N ALA A 184 10.44 -13.67 6.74
CA ALA A 184 9.37 -14.60 7.08
C ALA A 184 7.98 -13.95 7.10
N ARG A 185 7.87 -12.64 7.40
CA ARG A 185 6.62 -11.87 7.35
C ARG A 185 6.27 -11.50 5.90
N ILE A 186 7.25 -11.05 5.12
CA ILE A 186 7.16 -10.84 3.65
C ILE A 186 6.53 -12.07 2.99
N ARG A 187 7.22 -13.23 3.09
CA ARG A 187 6.77 -14.50 2.49
C ARG A 187 5.39 -15.00 2.93
N ARG A 188 4.84 -14.52 4.06
CA ARG A 188 3.47 -14.87 4.48
C ARG A 188 2.43 -13.97 3.83
N ALA A 189 2.58 -12.65 3.94
CA ALA A 189 1.65 -11.67 3.39
C ALA A 189 1.62 -11.74 1.85
N GLU A 190 2.80 -11.79 1.25
CA GLU A 190 2.94 -11.82 -0.21
C GLU A 190 2.54 -13.18 -0.81
N LYS A 191 2.40 -14.27 -0.05
CA LYS A 191 2.15 -15.62 -0.62
C LYS A 191 0.94 -15.66 -1.56
N ARG A 192 -0.16 -15.00 -1.20
CA ARG A 192 -1.38 -14.96 -2.03
C ARG A 192 -1.26 -13.91 -3.13
N ALA A 193 -0.78 -12.71 -2.79
CA ALA A 193 -0.57 -11.61 -3.74
C ALA A 193 0.35 -12.04 -4.89
N ASN A 194 1.49 -12.66 -4.59
CA ASN A 194 2.48 -13.11 -5.57
C ASN A 194 1.96 -14.24 -6.45
N ALA A 195 1.18 -15.19 -5.89
CA ALA A 195 0.55 -16.24 -6.69
C ALA A 195 -0.50 -15.68 -7.66
N GLU A 196 -1.24 -14.67 -7.24
CA GLU A 196 -2.21 -13.97 -8.08
C GLU A 196 -1.53 -13.09 -9.16
N PHE A 197 -0.51 -12.32 -8.78
CA PHE A 197 0.30 -11.52 -9.69
C PHE A 197 0.93 -12.38 -10.79
N VAL A 198 1.57 -13.51 -10.42
CA VAL A 198 2.16 -14.45 -11.39
C VAL A 198 1.10 -15.08 -12.29
N ARG A 199 -0.09 -15.42 -11.77
CA ARG A 199 -1.20 -15.93 -12.58
C ARG A 199 -1.68 -14.89 -13.60
N VAL A 200 -1.84 -13.64 -13.19
CA VAL A 200 -2.40 -12.56 -14.04
C VAL A 200 -1.39 -12.08 -15.07
N LEU A 201 -0.21 -11.61 -14.63
CA LEU A 201 0.81 -11.11 -15.55
C LEU A 201 1.37 -12.25 -16.41
N GLY A 202 1.53 -13.44 -15.83
CA GLY A 202 1.98 -14.63 -16.58
C GLY A 202 1.07 -14.95 -17.75
N GLY A 203 -0.25 -15.00 -17.53
CA GLY A 203 -1.22 -15.23 -18.61
C GLY A 203 -1.18 -14.16 -19.70
N MET A 204 -1.04 -12.88 -19.34
CA MET A 204 -0.89 -11.79 -20.32
C MET A 204 0.40 -11.92 -21.15
N ILE A 205 1.50 -12.33 -20.51
CA ILE A 205 2.76 -12.59 -21.22
C ILE A 205 2.61 -13.82 -22.14
N GLU A 206 1.96 -14.90 -21.70
CA GLU A 206 1.65 -16.06 -22.55
C GLU A 206 0.81 -15.67 -23.77
N GLU A 207 -0.26 -14.88 -23.59
CA GLU A 207 -1.11 -14.32 -24.65
C GLU A 207 -0.26 -13.51 -25.67
N ALA A 208 0.60 -12.60 -25.18
CA ALA A 208 1.47 -11.78 -26.03
C ALA A 208 2.53 -12.61 -26.77
N LEU A 209 3.15 -13.60 -26.11
CA LEU A 209 4.11 -14.49 -26.74
C LEU A 209 3.45 -15.36 -27.81
N GLU A 210 2.25 -15.86 -27.55
CA GLU A 210 1.48 -16.60 -28.54
C GLU A 210 1.22 -15.73 -29.79
N TYR A 211 0.68 -14.52 -29.60
CA TYR A 211 0.43 -13.55 -30.65
C TYR A 211 1.71 -13.21 -31.46
N GLY A 212 2.82 -12.98 -30.75
CA GLY A 212 4.12 -12.71 -31.35
C GLY A 212 4.80 -13.94 -31.99
N GLY A 213 4.22 -15.13 -31.87
CA GLY A 213 4.77 -16.37 -32.40
C GLY A 213 6.05 -16.84 -31.68
N ARG A 214 6.15 -16.59 -30.38
CA ARG A 214 7.32 -16.89 -29.53
C ARG A 214 7.00 -17.93 -28.46
N ARG A 215 8.05 -18.47 -27.84
CA ARG A 215 8.01 -19.33 -26.65
C ARG A 215 9.13 -18.95 -25.68
N MET A 216 9.02 -19.33 -24.42
CA MET A 216 10.17 -19.28 -23.50
C MET A 216 11.35 -20.07 -24.09
N ARG A 217 12.57 -19.57 -23.88
CA ARG A 217 13.79 -20.34 -24.21
C ARG A 217 13.89 -21.56 -23.27
N PRO A 218 14.64 -22.60 -23.66
CA PRO A 218 14.90 -23.74 -22.79
C PRO A 218 15.35 -23.31 -21.39
N GLU A 219 14.92 -24.05 -20.37
CA GLU A 219 15.24 -23.83 -18.95
C GLU A 219 14.63 -22.57 -18.30
N LEU A 220 13.98 -21.68 -19.07
CA LEU A 220 13.27 -20.51 -18.54
C LEU A 220 11.75 -20.71 -18.47
N THR A 221 11.12 -20.09 -17.48
CA THR A 221 9.68 -20.21 -17.20
C THR A 221 8.97 -18.86 -17.18
N ILE A 222 7.64 -18.87 -17.32
CA ILE A 222 6.80 -17.65 -17.24
C ILE A 222 6.96 -16.92 -15.88
N PRO A 223 7.03 -17.62 -14.71
CA PRO A 223 7.43 -16.98 -13.45
C PRO A 223 8.74 -16.20 -13.51
N ASP A 224 9.79 -16.68 -14.19
CA ASP A 224 11.09 -16.01 -14.22
C ASP A 224 11.01 -14.64 -14.91
N ILE A 225 10.29 -14.57 -16.04
CA ILE A 225 10.07 -13.32 -16.76
C ILE A 225 9.14 -12.38 -16.00
N VAL A 226 8.09 -12.90 -15.35
CA VAL A 226 7.21 -12.11 -14.48
C VAL A 226 8.00 -11.43 -13.35
N TRP A 227 8.90 -12.15 -12.67
CA TRP A 227 9.70 -11.58 -11.58
C TRP A 227 10.69 -10.51 -12.06
N LEU A 228 11.25 -10.64 -13.26
CA LEU A 228 12.13 -9.63 -13.83
C LEU A 228 11.37 -8.36 -14.27
N ILE A 229 10.15 -8.52 -14.79
CA ILE A 229 9.26 -7.39 -15.12
C ILE A 229 8.84 -6.65 -13.83
N GLU A 230 8.48 -7.38 -12.78
CA GLU A 230 8.13 -6.82 -11.47
C GLU A 230 9.29 -6.03 -10.86
N ALA A 231 10.49 -6.60 -10.84
CA ALA A 231 11.68 -5.96 -10.30
C ALA A 231 12.03 -4.65 -11.04
N VAL A 232 11.84 -4.62 -12.38
CA VAL A 232 11.96 -3.38 -13.17
C VAL A 232 10.84 -2.40 -12.82
N GLY A 233 9.59 -2.84 -12.75
CA GLY A 233 8.44 -1.98 -12.43
C GLY A 233 8.55 -1.29 -11.05
N VAL A 234 8.87 -2.06 -10.01
CA VAL A 234 9.10 -1.52 -8.65
C VAL A 234 10.35 -0.64 -8.61
N GLY A 235 11.44 -1.06 -9.25
CA GLY A 235 12.64 -0.24 -9.39
C GLY A 235 12.36 1.11 -10.05
N THR A 236 11.56 1.13 -11.11
CA THR A 236 11.13 2.35 -11.82
C THR A 236 10.21 3.21 -10.95
N ASN A 237 9.23 2.63 -10.24
CA ASN A 237 8.36 3.38 -9.32
C ASN A 237 9.17 4.10 -8.23
N LEU A 238 10.16 3.43 -7.63
CA LEU A 238 11.06 4.04 -6.65
C LEU A 238 11.97 5.11 -7.26
N ARG A 239 12.40 4.93 -8.52
CA ARG A 239 13.22 5.92 -9.22
C ARG A 239 12.43 7.14 -9.68
N GLU A 240 11.15 7.03 -10.02
CA GLU A 240 10.30 8.19 -10.36
C GLU A 240 10.27 9.24 -9.24
N ARG A 241 10.40 8.81 -7.97
CA ARG A 241 10.44 9.68 -6.79
C ARG A 241 11.76 10.43 -6.57
N SER A 242 12.85 9.97 -7.17
CA SER A 242 14.22 10.51 -6.93
C SER A 242 14.90 11.07 -8.17
N HIS A 243 14.55 10.52 -9.33
CA HIS A 243 15.11 10.79 -10.66
C HIS A 243 13.98 10.71 -11.72
N PRO A 244 12.92 11.52 -11.62
CA PRO A 244 11.77 11.48 -12.54
C PRO A 244 12.18 11.68 -14.02
N GLU A 245 13.24 12.45 -14.28
CA GLU A 245 13.83 12.68 -15.59
C GLU A 245 14.51 11.44 -16.19
N LEU A 246 14.96 10.49 -15.35
CA LEU A 246 15.46 9.20 -15.82
C LEU A 246 14.31 8.32 -16.30
N VAL A 247 13.22 8.25 -15.54
CA VAL A 247 12.04 7.42 -15.87
C VAL A 247 11.34 7.91 -17.14
N ARG A 248 11.17 9.23 -17.29
CA ARG A 248 10.55 9.86 -18.47
C ARG A 248 11.45 9.90 -19.71
N ARG A 249 12.68 9.37 -19.64
CA ARG A 249 13.60 9.37 -20.79
C ARG A 249 13.09 8.42 -21.86
N ALA A 250 12.89 8.95 -23.07
CA ALA A 250 12.48 8.19 -24.23
C ALA A 250 13.63 7.97 -25.25
N ASP A 251 13.49 6.94 -26.10
CA ASP A 251 14.29 6.80 -27.32
C ASP A 251 13.80 7.73 -28.45
N SER A 252 14.44 7.64 -29.62
CA SER A 252 14.06 8.40 -30.82
C SER A 252 12.68 8.01 -31.40
N GLU A 253 12.07 6.92 -30.94
CA GLU A 253 10.75 6.46 -31.35
C GLU A 253 9.68 6.77 -30.28
N GLY A 254 10.05 7.42 -29.17
CA GLY A 254 9.14 7.83 -28.10
C GLY A 254 8.93 6.80 -26.98
N ARG A 255 9.56 5.61 -27.05
CA ARG A 255 9.45 4.59 -26.00
C ARG A 255 10.25 4.97 -24.77
N GLN A 256 9.66 4.85 -23.59
CA GLN A 256 10.33 5.18 -22.33
C GLN A 256 11.35 4.08 -21.95
N ILE A 257 12.29 4.43 -21.08
CA ILE A 257 13.35 3.50 -20.64
C ILE A 257 12.81 2.21 -20.01
N VAL A 258 11.63 2.26 -19.39
CA VAL A 258 10.95 1.10 -18.81
C VAL A 258 10.42 0.15 -19.88
N ASP A 259 9.87 0.69 -20.98
CA ASP A 259 9.35 -0.09 -22.11
C ASP A 259 10.50 -0.80 -22.84
N LEU A 260 11.62 -0.09 -23.02
CA LEU A 260 12.85 -0.65 -23.59
C LEU A 260 13.41 -1.80 -22.74
N ALA A 261 13.39 -1.66 -21.41
CA ALA A 261 13.83 -2.71 -20.50
C ALA A 261 12.89 -3.92 -20.53
N LEU A 262 11.58 -3.69 -20.53
CA LEU A 262 10.54 -4.71 -20.64
C LEU A 262 10.65 -5.51 -21.94
N VAL A 263 10.70 -4.83 -23.09
CA VAL A 263 10.89 -5.46 -24.41
C VAL A 263 12.22 -6.22 -24.43
N GLY A 264 13.30 -5.64 -23.90
CA GLY A 264 14.60 -6.29 -23.79
C GLY A 264 14.56 -7.62 -23.02
N ILE A 265 13.94 -7.63 -21.82
CA ILE A 265 13.74 -8.83 -21.00
C ILE A 265 12.98 -9.89 -21.80
N VAL A 266 11.83 -9.54 -22.38
CA VAL A 266 10.99 -10.48 -23.13
C VAL A 266 11.75 -11.05 -24.32
N MET A 267 12.45 -10.22 -25.10
CA MET A 267 13.15 -10.67 -26.30
C MET A 267 14.39 -11.53 -26.01
N VAL A 268 15.04 -11.36 -24.85
CA VAL A 268 16.20 -12.17 -24.42
C VAL A 268 15.78 -13.52 -23.82
N MET A 269 14.68 -13.56 -23.08
CA MET A 269 14.17 -14.76 -22.40
C MET A 269 13.31 -15.68 -23.28
N THR A 270 12.92 -15.20 -24.47
CA THR A 270 12.04 -15.93 -25.39
C THR A 270 12.66 -16.07 -26.76
N GLU A 271 12.23 -17.07 -27.52
CA GLU A 271 12.67 -17.33 -28.89
C GLU A 271 11.48 -17.48 -29.84
N ALA A 272 11.70 -17.20 -31.13
CA ALA A 272 10.68 -17.40 -32.15
C ALA A 272 10.38 -18.89 -32.36
N ILE A 273 9.10 -19.25 -32.48
CA ILE A 273 8.69 -20.61 -32.84
C ILE A 273 8.92 -20.80 -34.35
N PRO A 274 9.72 -21.81 -34.78
CA PRO A 274 9.96 -22.06 -36.20
C PRO A 274 8.66 -22.20 -37.00
N GLY A 275 8.57 -21.48 -38.11
CA GLY A 275 7.41 -21.49 -39.01
C GLY A 275 6.23 -20.60 -38.60
N ARG A 276 6.17 -20.09 -37.36
CA ARG A 276 5.12 -19.15 -36.92
C ARG A 276 5.49 -17.72 -37.37
N ARG A 277 4.58 -17.03 -38.07
CA ARG A 277 4.81 -15.66 -38.55
C ARG A 277 4.38 -14.65 -37.48
N SER A 278 5.32 -13.87 -36.97
CA SER A 278 5.03 -12.69 -36.14
C SER A 278 4.49 -11.53 -37.00
N PRO A 279 3.60 -10.68 -36.46
CA PRO A 279 3.28 -9.38 -37.04
C PRO A 279 4.57 -8.56 -37.26
N ARG A 280 4.75 -8.02 -38.45
CA ARG A 280 5.95 -7.22 -38.79
C ARG A 280 5.61 -5.74 -38.79
N ARG A 281 6.46 -4.94 -38.14
CA ARG A 281 6.43 -3.48 -38.20
C ARG A 281 6.49 -3.04 -39.66
N ARG A 282 5.40 -2.45 -40.16
CA ARG A 282 5.38 -1.79 -41.47
C ARG A 282 6.35 -0.62 -41.37
N ARG A 283 7.44 -0.64 -42.15
CA ARG A 283 8.30 0.54 -42.30
C ARG A 283 7.47 1.63 -42.97
N SER A 284 7.18 2.70 -42.24
CA SER A 284 6.74 3.97 -42.83
C SER A 284 7.82 4.44 -43.79
N SER A 285 7.44 4.59 -45.06
CA SER A 285 8.30 5.12 -46.14
C SER A 285 8.33 6.64 -46.09
#